data_AF-A6UUB4-F1
#
_entry.id   AF-A6UUB4-F1
#
_cell.length_a   1.000
_cell.length_b   1.000
_cell.length_c   1.000
_cell.angle_alpha   90.00
_cell.angle_beta   90.00
_cell.angle_gamma   90.00
#
_symmetry.space_group_name_H-M   'P 1'
#
loop_
_entity.id
_entity.type
_entity.pdbx_description
1 polymer ?
#
loop_
_entity_poly.entity_id
_entity_poly.type
_entity_poly.pdbx_seq_one_letter_code
_entity_poly.pdbx_strand_id
1 'polypeptide(L)'
;MNEIITLISLSVIFGSMLSGFATFRMTGMRLMPHFASLILAFVFTVASLFIDNNIIHYMAIALQIITPFTICGTICNILKTQFQNTGIYSAHLGFMGIMLILAIGNLLI
;
A
#
# COMPACT_ATOMS: atom_id res chain seq x y z
N MET A 1 16.40 -9.49 8.36
CA MET A 1 15.45 -8.48 7.84
C MET A 1 16.22 -7.20 7.63
N ASN A 2 16.09 -6.53 6.48
CA ASN A 2 16.76 -5.24 6.30
C ASN A 2 15.92 -4.15 6.99
N GLU A 3 16.23 -3.88 8.26
CA GLU A 3 15.47 -2.97 9.14
C GLU A 3 15.18 -1.61 8.49
N ILE A 4 16.15 -1.11 7.73
CA ILE A 4 16.05 0.16 7.00
C ILE A 4 14.93 0.09 5.94
N ILE A 5 14.88 -0.97 5.14
CA ILE A 5 13.85 -1.13 4.09
C ILE A 5 12.47 -1.27 4.73
N THR A 6 12.36 -2.01 5.84
CA THR A 6 11.09 -2.18 6.55
C THR A 6 10.58 -0.87 7.17
N LEU A 7 11.47 -0.04 7.71
CA LEU A 7 11.12 1.28 8.24
C LEU A 7 10.67 2.24 7.13
N ILE A 8 11.37 2.23 5.98
CA ILE A 8 10.96 3.00 4.81
C ILE A 8 9.59 2.52 4.32
N SER A 9 9.39 1.20 4.19
CA SER A 9 8.09 0.63 3.79
C SER A 9 6.97 1.05 4.75
N LEU A 10 7.22 1.03 6.06
CA LEU A 10 6.26 1.50 7.06
C LEU A 10 5.89 2.97 6.87
N SER A 11 6.87 3.85 6.58
CA SER A 11 6.61 5.27 6.30
C SER A 11 5.76 5.48 5.04
N VAL A 12 6.02 4.70 3.99
CA VAL A 12 5.26 4.73 2.73
C VAL A 12 3.84 4.21 2.94
N ILE A 13 3.67 3.11 3.67
CA ILE A 13 2.35 2.58 4.02
C ILE A 13 1.55 3.63 4.80
N PHE A 14 2.16 4.28 5.78
CA PHE A 14 1.49 5.33 6.56
C PHE A 14 1.08 6.53 5.69
N GLY A 15 1.95 7.03 4.81
CA GLY A 15 1.60 8.06 3.83
C GLY A 15 0.50 7.61 2.85
N SER A 16 0.48 6.33 2.50
CA SER A 16 -0.55 5.75 1.64
C SER A 16 -1.91 5.61 2.33
N MET A 17 -1.97 5.46 3.66
CA MET A 17 -3.23 5.52 4.41
C MET A 17 -3.89 6.89 4.34
N LEU A 18 -3.08 7.96 4.47
CA LEU A 18 -3.57 9.34 4.42
C LEU A 18 -4.09 9.70 3.02
N SER A 19 -3.29 9.40 1.99
CA SER A 19 -3.71 9.63 0.59
C SER A 19 -4.87 8.72 0.19
N GLY A 20 -4.88 7.48 0.67
CA GLY A 20 -6.02 6.56 0.53
C GLY A 20 -7.29 7.18 1.10
N PHE A 21 -7.21 7.85 2.26
CA PHE A 21 -8.42 8.35 2.92
C PHE A 21 -9.07 9.47 2.09
N ALA A 22 -8.25 10.31 1.46
CA ALA A 22 -8.69 11.30 0.50
C ALA A 22 -9.37 10.65 -0.71
N THR A 23 -8.77 9.60 -1.29
CA THR A 23 -9.36 8.88 -2.44
C THR A 23 -10.64 8.13 -2.07
N PHE A 24 -10.74 7.58 -0.85
CA PHE A 24 -11.94 6.93 -0.32
C PHE A 24 -13.11 7.92 -0.18
N ARG A 25 -12.87 9.14 0.29
CA ARG A 25 -13.93 10.16 0.36
C ARG A 25 -14.51 10.53 -1.01
N MET A 26 -13.73 10.41 -2.07
CA MET A 26 -14.16 10.73 -3.43
C MET A 26 -14.78 9.53 -4.17
N THR A 27 -14.35 8.30 -3.87
CA THR A 27 -14.83 7.06 -4.54
C THR A 27 -15.85 6.26 -3.75
N GLY A 28 -15.97 6.54 -2.45
CA GLY A 28 -16.84 5.82 -1.52
C GLY A 28 -16.44 4.36 -1.31
N MET A 29 -17.44 3.51 -1.08
CA MET A 29 -17.23 2.11 -0.66
C MET A 29 -16.48 1.23 -1.66
N ARG A 30 -16.32 1.66 -2.92
CA ARG A 30 -15.56 0.90 -3.93
C ARG A 30 -14.09 0.70 -3.55
N LEU A 31 -13.52 1.62 -2.76
CA LEU A 31 -12.12 1.55 -2.29
C LEU A 31 -11.96 0.77 -0.98
N MET A 32 -13.06 0.30 -0.36
CA MET A 32 -13.03 -0.46 0.89
C MET A 32 -12.09 -1.69 0.87
N PRO A 33 -12.09 -2.57 -0.15
CA PRO A 33 -11.21 -3.74 -0.16
C PRO A 33 -9.72 -3.36 -0.23
N HIS A 34 -9.40 -2.25 -0.88
CA HIS A 34 -8.03 -1.70 -0.88
C HIS A 34 -7.64 -1.18 0.51
N PHE A 35 -8.54 -0.49 1.20
CA PHE A 35 -8.27 -0.02 2.56
C PHE A 35 -8.00 -1.16 3.54
N ALA A 36 -8.80 -2.23 3.43
CA ALA A 36 -8.62 -3.41 4.28
C ALA A 36 -7.25 -4.05 4.05
N SER A 37 -6.81 -4.22 2.79
CA SER A 37 -5.49 -4.77 2.49
C SER A 37 -4.37 -3.87 3.00
N LEU A 38 -4.54 -2.55 2.94
CA LEU A 38 -3.54 -1.57 3.35
C LEU A 38 -3.39 -1.49 4.89
N ILE A 39 -4.49 -1.63 5.62
CA ILE A 39 -4.47 -1.77 7.09
C ILE A 39 -3.79 -3.08 7.50
N LEU A 40 -4.10 -4.19 6.83
CA LEU A 40 -3.44 -5.47 7.10
C LEU A 40 -1.94 -5.40 6.81
N ALA A 41 -1.54 -4.82 5.68
CA ALA A 41 -0.13 -4.59 5.36
C ALA A 41 0.56 -3.77 6.46
N PHE A 42 -0.07 -2.70 6.95
CA PHE A 42 0.46 -1.89 8.05
C PHE A 42 0.68 -2.73 9.32
N VAL A 43 -0.37 -3.42 9.79
CA VAL A 43 -0.31 -4.20 11.04
C VAL A 43 0.77 -5.29 10.96
N PHE A 44 0.85 -6.03 9.86
CA PHE A 44 1.86 -7.07 9.69
C PHE A 44 3.27 -6.50 9.56
N THR A 45 3.44 -5.34 8.93
CA THR A 45 4.75 -4.67 8.84
C THR A 45 5.21 -4.21 10.22
N VAL A 46 4.32 -3.63 11.03
CA VAL A 46 4.61 -3.31 12.44
C VAL A 46 4.95 -4.56 13.24
N ALA A 47 4.14 -5.62 13.12
CA ALA A 47 4.37 -6.87 13.83
C ALA A 47 5.72 -7.50 13.48
N SER A 48 6.13 -7.42 12.21
CA SER A 48 7.43 -7.94 11.75
C SER A 48 8.64 -7.23 12.34
N LEU A 49 8.49 -6.00 12.87
CA LEU A 49 9.57 -5.27 13.54
C LEU A 49 9.77 -5.70 15.01
N PHE A 50 8.73 -6.26 15.64
CA PHE A 50 8.77 -6.64 17.06
C PHE A 50 8.82 -8.16 17.28
N ILE A 51 8.43 -8.94 16.28
CA ILE A 51 8.33 -10.40 16.38
C ILE A 51 9.30 -11.02 15.38
N ASP A 52 10.30 -11.72 15.91
CA ASP A 52 11.28 -12.46 15.13
C ASP A 52 10.67 -13.78 14.60
N ASN A 53 9.74 -13.65 13.65
CA ASN A 53 9.06 -14.78 13.01
C ASN A 53 9.00 -14.61 11.49
N ASN A 54 9.67 -15.52 10.79
CA ASN A 54 9.74 -15.54 9.32
C ASN A 54 8.36 -15.56 8.66
N ILE A 55 7.36 -16.23 9.25
CA ILE A 55 6.00 -16.29 8.71
C ILE A 55 5.37 -14.90 8.69
N ILE A 56 5.52 -14.14 9.77
CA ILE A 56 4.96 -12.78 9.88
C ILE A 56 5.64 -11.85 8.88
N HIS A 57 6.96 -12.00 8.71
CA HIS A 57 7.73 -11.24 7.74
C HIS A 57 7.26 -11.50 6.29
N TYR A 58 7.16 -12.75 5.86
CA TYR A 58 6.67 -13.08 4.51
C TYR A 58 5.21 -12.67 4.30
N MET A 59 4.37 -12.75 5.33
CA MET A 59 2.99 -12.25 5.26
C MET A 59 2.94 -10.72 5.07
N ALA A 60 3.81 -9.98 5.76
CA ALA A 60 3.92 -8.53 5.57
C ALA A 60 4.31 -8.19 4.11
N ILE A 61 5.32 -8.87 3.56
CA ILE A 61 5.74 -8.68 2.17
C ILE A 61 4.60 -9.04 1.19
N ALA A 62 3.94 -10.17 1.38
CA ALA A 62 2.83 -10.60 0.52
C ALA A 62 1.70 -9.56 0.51
N LEU A 63 1.34 -9.01 1.67
CA LEU A 63 0.32 -7.96 1.77
C LEU A 63 0.76 -6.65 1.11
N GLN A 64 2.04 -6.26 1.22
CA GLN A 64 2.60 -5.10 0.53
C GLN A 64 2.62 -5.26 -1.01
N ILE A 65 2.67 -6.49 -1.52
CA ILE A 65 2.57 -6.77 -2.95
C ILE A 65 1.11 -6.74 -3.41
N ILE A 66 0.19 -7.34 -2.64
CA ILE A 66 -1.23 -7.44 -2.98
C ILE A 66 -1.92 -6.06 -2.98
N THR A 67 -1.54 -5.19 -2.04
CA THR A 67 -2.14 -3.85 -1.86
C THR A 67 -2.14 -3.00 -3.15
N PRO A 68 -1.03 -2.84 -3.88
CA PRO A 68 -0.99 -2.21 -5.20
C PRO A 68 -1.95 -2.80 -6.23
N PHE A 69 -2.18 -4.11 -6.24
CA PHE A 69 -3.08 -4.72 -7.23
C PHE A 69 -4.55 -4.46 -6.93
N THR A 70 -4.92 -4.34 -5.64
CA THR A 70 -6.31 -4.06 -5.23
C THR A 70 -6.81 -2.67 -5.67
N ILE A 71 -5.91 -1.72 -5.94
CA ILE A 71 -6.28 -0.35 -6.31
C ILE A 71 -6.67 -0.21 -7.79
N CYS A 72 -6.05 -0.97 -8.71
CA CYS A 72 -6.15 -0.63 -10.13
C CYS A 72 -7.55 -0.92 -10.70
N GLY A 73 -8.26 -1.91 -10.17
CA GLY A 73 -9.65 -2.18 -10.57
C GLY A 73 -10.61 -0.99 -10.37
N THR A 74 -10.28 -0.05 -9.47
CA THR A 74 -11.12 1.11 -9.15
C THR A 74 -10.53 2.42 -9.69
N ILE A 75 -9.27 2.71 -9.39
CA ILE A 75 -8.66 4.01 -9.73
C ILE A 75 -8.30 4.11 -11.22
N CYS A 76 -7.90 3.02 -11.87
CA CYS A 76 -7.45 3.07 -13.27
C CYS A 76 -8.60 3.52 -14.22
N ASN A 77 -9.85 3.18 -13.91
CA ASN A 77 -11.02 3.67 -14.66
C ASN A 77 -11.34 5.15 -14.38
N ILE A 78 -11.08 5.64 -13.18
CA ILE A 78 -11.34 7.03 -12.79
C ILE A 78 -10.32 7.96 -13.43
N LEU A 79 -9.05 7.55 -13.49
CA LEU A 79 -8.00 8.28 -14.20
C LEU A 79 -8.35 8.54 -15.67
N LYS A 80 -9.01 7.58 -16.32
CA LYS A 80 -9.43 7.70 -17.71
C LYS A 80 -10.61 8.66 -17.93
N THR A 81 -11.44 8.86 -16.90
CA THR A 81 -12.76 9.50 -17.07
C THR A 81 -12.94 10.82 -16.30
N GLN A 82 -12.08 11.12 -15.31
CA GLN A 82 -12.28 12.24 -14.39
C GLN A 82 -11.00 13.09 -14.25
N PHE A 83 -10.68 13.89 -15.27
CA PHE A 83 -9.43 14.67 -15.36
C PHE A 83 -9.17 15.62 -14.18
N GLN A 84 -10.21 16.24 -13.61
CA GLN A 84 -10.05 17.21 -12.52
C GLN A 84 -9.53 16.58 -11.21
N ASN A 85 -9.82 15.30 -10.98
CA ASN A 85 -9.41 14.59 -9.75
C ASN A 85 -8.21 13.67 -9.98
N THR A 86 -7.68 13.60 -11.22
CA THR A 86 -6.58 12.71 -11.59
C THR A 86 -5.34 12.89 -10.72
N GLY A 87 -4.99 14.12 -10.36
CA GLY A 87 -3.78 14.41 -9.57
C GLY A 87 -3.77 13.75 -8.20
N ILE A 88 -4.92 13.67 -7.52
CA ILE A 88 -5.00 13.03 -6.19
C ILE A 88 -4.87 11.50 -6.34
N TYR A 89 -5.54 10.94 -7.35
CA TYR A 89 -5.50 9.50 -7.61
C TYR A 89 -4.14 9.02 -8.12
N SER A 90 -3.44 9.82 -8.93
CA SER A 90 -2.11 9.50 -9.44
C SER A 90 -1.05 9.56 -8.34
N ALA A 91 -1.15 10.52 -7.41
CA ALA A 91 -0.27 10.59 -6.25
C ALA A 91 -0.38 9.34 -5.37
N HIS A 92 -1.60 8.87 -5.12
CA HIS A 92 -1.82 7.64 -4.36
C HIS A 92 -1.29 6.40 -5.09
N LEU A 93 -1.48 6.29 -6.41
CA LEU A 93 -0.89 5.24 -7.23
C LEU A 93 0.65 5.26 -7.21
N GLY A 94 1.25 6.45 -7.12
CA GLY A 94 2.70 6.59 -6.95
C GLY A 94 3.20 5.91 -5.67
N PHE A 95 2.50 6.10 -4.54
CA PHE A 95 2.82 5.39 -3.30
C PHE A 95 2.67 3.88 -3.42
N MET A 96 1.64 3.40 -4.13
CA MET A 96 1.48 1.97 -4.41
C MET A 96 2.64 1.40 -5.22
N GLY A 97 3.13 2.15 -6.22
CA GLY A 97 4.30 1.75 -7.00
C GLY A 97 5.56 1.65 -6.16
N ILE A 98 5.81 2.63 -5.28
CA ILE A 98 6.96 2.62 -4.36
C ILE A 98 6.88 1.43 -3.41
N MET A 99 5.68 1.13 -2.88
CA MET A 99 5.47 0.00 -1.97
C MET A 99 5.82 -1.34 -2.64
N LEU A 100 5.45 -1.51 -3.91
CA LEU A 100 5.77 -2.72 -4.68
C LEU A 100 7.29 -2.92 -4.83
N ILE A 101 8.02 -1.86 -5.14
CA ILE A 101 9.49 -1.92 -5.27
C ILE A 101 10.15 -2.24 -3.93
N LEU A 102 9.68 -1.62 -2.84
CA LEU A 102 10.20 -1.89 -1.49
C LEU A 102 9.93 -3.33 -1.06
N ALA A 103 8.75 -3.87 -1.35
CA ALA A 103 8.40 -5.25 -1.01
C ALA A 103 9.29 -6.26 -1.77
N ILE A 104 9.56 -6.02 -3.06
CA ILE A 104 10.50 -6.83 -3.84
C ILE A 104 11.92 -6.71 -3.29
N GLY A 105 12.36 -5.49 -2.96
CA GLY A 105 13.68 -5.26 -2.36
C GLY A 105 13.87 -6.02 -1.05
N ASN A 106 12.83 -6.06 -0.21
CA ASN A 106 12.83 -6.79 1.06
C ASN A 106 12.75 -8.32 0.89
N LEU A 107 12.35 -8.81 -0.28
CA LEU A 107 12.32 -10.25 -0.60
C LEU A 107 13.67 -10.76 -1.12
N LEU A 108 14.45 -9.88 -1.76
CA LEU A 108 15.74 -10.21 -2.38
C LEU A 108 16.96 -9.97 -1.47
N ILE A 109 16.79 -9.20 -0.39
CA ILE A 109 17.84 -8.77 0.55
C ILE A 109 17.46 -9.18 1.96
#